data_AF-A0A353YZF8-F1
#
_entry.id   AF-A0A353YZF8-F1
#
_cell.length_a   1.000
_cell.length_b   1.000
_cell.length_c   1.000
_cell.angle_alpha   90.00
_cell.angle_beta   90.00
_cell.angle_gamma   90.00
#
_symmetry.space_group_name_H-M   'P 1'
#
loop_
_entity.id
_entity.type
_entity.pdbx_description
1 polymer ?
#
loop_
_entity_poly.entity_id
_entity_poly.type
_entity_poly.pdbx_seq_one_letter_code
_entity_poly.pdbx_strand_id
1 'polypeptide(L)'
;MGSYSIKDLERLSGIKAHTIRIWEKRYGLIEPTRTPTNIRAYSDDELKKILNISILNRNGLKISKIAELNSQEISSLVAKLTEDKADPENQLESLYISMIDMDETLFEKLLSRA
;
A
#
# COMPACT_ATOMS: atom_id res chain seq x y z
N MET A 1 8.83 6.10 -13.12
CA MET A 1 8.78 5.04 -12.10
C MET A 1 9.59 5.50 -10.90
N GLY A 2 8.90 5.71 -9.78
CA GLY A 2 9.51 6.02 -8.50
C GLY A 2 10.32 4.84 -7.97
N SER A 3 11.32 5.15 -7.15
CA SER A 3 12.14 4.16 -6.44
C SER A 3 12.13 4.52 -4.96
N TYR A 4 11.62 3.61 -4.13
CA TYR A 4 11.40 3.83 -2.71
C TYR A 4 12.31 2.94 -1.87
N SER A 5 12.75 3.46 -0.73
CA SER A 5 13.43 2.66 0.28
C SER A 5 12.42 1.99 1.21
N ILE A 6 12.88 1.01 1.99
CA ILE A 6 12.04 0.40 3.04
C ILE A 6 11.53 1.43 4.07
N LYS A 7 12.27 2.53 4.28
CA LYS A 7 11.86 3.60 5.20
C LYS A 7 10.72 4.43 4.62
N ASP A 8 10.72 4.63 3.31
CA ASP A 8 9.63 5.34 2.62
C ASP A 8 8.34 4.51 2.70
N LEU A 9 8.43 3.20 2.45
CA LEU A 9 7.32 2.28 2.65
C LEU A 9 6.78 2.32 4.09
N GLU A 10 7.65 2.33 5.11
CA GLU A 10 7.22 2.46 6.51
C GLU A 10 6.50 3.78 6.78
N ARG A 11 7.03 4.89 6.24
CA ARG A 11 6.44 6.21 6.45
C ARG A 11 5.08 6.35 5.76
N LEU A 12 4.93 5.83 4.54
CA LEU A 12 3.74 6.00 3.72
C LEU A 12 2.61 5.04 4.12
N SER A 13 2.95 3.81 4.52
CA SER A 13 1.96 2.79 4.93
C SER A 13 1.73 2.70 6.44
N GLY A 14 2.57 3.34 7.27
CA GLY A 14 2.55 3.15 8.72
C GLY A 14 3.00 1.77 9.20
N ILE A 15 3.28 0.82 8.31
CA ILE A 15 3.76 -0.52 8.66
C ILE A 15 5.26 -0.51 8.89
N LYS A 16 5.70 -1.01 10.04
CA LYS A 16 7.13 -1.08 10.38
C LYS A 16 7.95 -1.82 9.31
N ALA A 17 9.11 -1.27 8.95
CA ALA A 17 10.03 -1.85 7.97
C ALA A 17 10.36 -3.32 8.25
N HIS A 18 10.49 -3.69 9.54
CA HIS A 18 10.72 -5.09 9.93
C HIS A 18 9.53 -5.99 9.58
N THR A 19 8.30 -5.53 9.78
CA THR A 19 7.07 -6.26 9.44
C THR A 19 6.95 -6.46 7.93
N ILE A 20 7.22 -5.41 7.14
CA ILE A 20 7.24 -5.50 5.67
C ILE A 20 8.24 -6.56 5.19
N ARG A 21 9.44 -6.62 5.79
CA ARG A 21 10.45 -7.65 5.49
C ARG A 21 9.99 -9.07 5.85
N ILE A 22 9.22 -9.23 6.94
CA ILE A 22 8.62 -10.53 7.29
C ILE A 22 7.60 -10.92 6.22
N TRP A 23 6.77 -9.99 5.78
CA TRP A 23 5.77 -10.24 4.75
C TRP A 23 6.40 -10.60 3.39
N GLU A 24 7.45 -9.88 2.98
CA GLU A 24 8.33 -10.23 1.85
C GLU A 24 8.79 -11.68 1.97
N LYS A 25 9.45 -12.03 3.08
CA LYS A 25 10.04 -13.37 3.27
C LYS A 25 9.00 -14.49 3.34
N ARG A 26 7.87 -14.26 4.00
CA ARG A 26 6.89 -15.32 4.32
C ARG A 26 5.91 -15.56 3.18
N TYR A 27 5.52 -14.49 2.49
CA TYR A 27 4.39 -14.53 1.56
C TYR A 27 4.75 -14.05 0.15
N GLY A 28 5.95 -13.51 -0.08
CA GLY A 28 6.33 -12.99 -1.39
C GLY A 28 5.44 -11.83 -1.84
N LEU A 29 4.91 -11.03 -0.90
CA LEU A 29 3.97 -9.96 -1.23
C LEU A 29 4.60 -8.84 -2.05
N ILE A 30 5.89 -8.60 -1.86
CA ILE A 30 6.68 -7.63 -2.62
C ILE A 30 8.03 -8.25 -2.94
N GLU A 31 8.66 -7.78 -4.01
CA GLU A 31 9.91 -8.32 -4.53
C GLU A 31 10.87 -7.17 -4.83
N PRO A 32 11.65 -6.73 -3.82
CA PRO A 32 12.51 -5.58 -3.99
C PRO A 32 13.55 -5.83 -5.07
N THR A 33 13.66 -4.88 -5.98
CA THR A 33 14.85 -4.79 -6.82
C THR A 33 16.06 -4.39 -5.97
N ARG A 34 17.26 -4.72 -6.44
CA ARG A 34 18.49 -4.30 -5.78
C ARG A 34 19.19 -3.24 -6.62
N THR A 35 19.61 -2.16 -5.97
CA THR A 35 20.48 -1.15 -6.58
C THR A 35 21.87 -1.74 -6.87
N PRO A 36 22.72 -1.07 -7.67
CA PRO A 36 24.12 -1.46 -7.86
C PRO A 36 24.91 -1.55 -6.54
N THR A 37 24.51 -0.80 -5.52
CA THR A 37 25.07 -0.84 -4.16
C THR A 37 24.44 -1.91 -3.26
N ASN A 38 23.65 -2.83 -3.84
CA ASN A 38 22.98 -3.96 -3.16
C ASN A 38 21.95 -3.53 -2.10
N ILE A 39 21.37 -2.33 -2.24
CA ILE A 39 20.31 -1.81 -1.38
C ILE A 39 18.95 -2.19 -1.98
N ARG A 40 17.99 -2.58 -1.14
CA ARG A 40 16.61 -2.86 -1.59
C ARG A 40 15.93 -1.56 -2.04
N ALA A 41 15.33 -1.61 -3.22
CA ALA A 41 14.55 -0.54 -3.82
C ALA A 41 13.20 -1.10 -4.29
N TYR A 42 12.15 -0.36 -3.98
CA TYR A 42 10.77 -0.73 -4.28
C TYR A 42 10.20 0.16 -5.38
N SER A 43 9.36 -0.41 -6.26
CA SER A 43 8.68 0.32 -7.32
C SER A 43 7.38 0.99 -6.84
N ASP A 44 6.78 1.80 -7.71
CA ASP A 44 5.43 2.35 -7.51
C ASP A 44 4.39 1.24 -7.27
N ASP A 45 4.49 0.12 -7.99
CA ASP A 45 3.54 -1.00 -7.84
C ASP A 45 3.69 -1.71 -6.49
N GLU A 46 4.92 -1.86 -6.00
CA GLU A 46 5.18 -2.45 -4.69
C GLU A 46 4.71 -1.54 -3.56
N LEU A 47 4.92 -0.22 -3.71
CA LEU A 47 4.38 0.76 -2.78
C LEU A 47 2.84 0.71 -2.74
N LYS A 48 2.17 0.77 -3.90
CA LYS A 48 0.71 0.64 -3.99
C LYS A 48 0.20 -0.65 -3.35
N LYS A 49 0.90 -1.77 -3.59
CA LYS A 49 0.53 -3.05 -2.99
C LYS A 49 0.61 -3.00 -1.46
N ILE A 50 1.66 -2.41 -0.91
CA ILE A 50 1.81 -2.24 0.54
C ILE A 50 0.78 -1.28 1.13
N LEU A 51 0.46 -0.18 0.45
CA LEU A 51 -0.62 0.73 0.87
C LEU A 51 -1.97 0.00 0.92
N ASN A 52 -2.32 -0.75 -0.12
CA ASN A 52 -3.56 -1.54 -0.14
C ASN A 52 -3.60 -2.61 0.96
N ILE A 53 -2.49 -3.32 1.18
CA ILE A 53 -2.38 -4.31 2.28
C ILE A 53 -2.53 -3.62 3.64
N SER A 54 -1.97 -2.42 3.82
CA SER A 54 -2.09 -1.64 5.06
C SER A 54 -3.56 -1.35 5.40
N ILE A 55 -4.31 -0.82 4.43
CA ILE A 55 -5.76 -0.56 4.57
C ILE A 55 -6.49 -1.83 5.02
N LEU A 56 -6.30 -2.95 4.31
CA LEU A 56 -6.98 -4.20 4.64
C LEU A 56 -6.60 -4.72 6.03
N ASN A 57 -5.31 -4.66 6.38
CA ASN A 57 -4.80 -5.16 7.65
C ASN A 57 -5.27 -4.30 8.83
N ARG A 58 -5.32 -2.97 8.67
CA ARG A 58 -5.88 -2.04 9.67
C ARG A 58 -7.36 -2.31 9.92
N ASN A 59 -8.10 -2.67 8.88
CA ASN A 59 -9.51 -3.04 8.96
C ASN A 59 -9.75 -4.52 9.37
N GLY A 60 -8.76 -5.18 9.97
CA GLY A 60 -8.92 -6.47 10.63
C GLY A 60 -8.72 -7.71 9.76
N LEU A 61 -8.37 -7.56 8.47
CA LEU A 61 -8.01 -8.70 7.64
C LEU A 61 -6.58 -9.16 7.99
N LYS A 62 -6.42 -10.43 8.34
CA LYS A 62 -5.10 -10.99 8.64
C LYS A 62 -4.25 -11.04 7.36
N ILE A 63 -2.96 -10.70 7.48
CA ILE A 63 -2.00 -10.76 6.37
C ILE A 63 -1.97 -12.11 5.64
N SER A 64 -2.16 -13.23 6.35
CA SER A 64 -2.22 -14.56 5.73
C SER A 64 -3.36 -14.67 4.72
N LYS A 65 -4.52 -14.08 5.04
CA LYS A 65 -5.68 -14.06 4.15
C LYS A 65 -5.48 -13.07 3.02
N ILE A 66 -4.91 -11.90 3.31
CA ILE A 66 -4.61 -10.90 2.28
C ILE A 66 -3.65 -11.47 1.23
N ALA A 67 -2.68 -12.29 1.65
CA ALA A 67 -1.72 -12.91 0.75
C ALA A 67 -2.30 -13.95 -0.21
N GLU A 68 -3.51 -14.45 0.06
CA GLU A 68 -4.23 -15.38 -0.80
C GLU A 68 -5.10 -14.65 -1.84
N LEU A 69 -5.28 -13.34 -1.71
CA LEU A 69 -6.12 -12.53 -2.59
C LEU A 69 -5.38 -12.14 -3.87
N ASN A 70 -6.12 -12.10 -4.96
CA ASN A 70 -5.63 -11.48 -6.20
C ASN A 70 -5.79 -9.95 -6.17
N SER A 71 -5.20 -9.28 -7.17
CA SER A 71 -5.17 -7.82 -7.22
C SER A 71 -6.56 -7.19 -7.34
N GLN A 72 -7.49 -7.85 -8.05
CA GLN A 72 -8.87 -7.39 -8.23
C GLN A 72 -9.65 -7.49 -6.92
N GLU A 73 -9.48 -8.57 -6.16
CA GLU A 73 -10.09 -8.76 -4.84
C GLU A 73 -9.59 -7.72 -3.84
N ILE A 74 -8.27 -7.48 -3.80
CA ILE A 74 -7.66 -6.45 -2.96
C ILE A 74 -8.26 -5.08 -3.29
N SER A 75 -8.25 -4.69 -4.57
CA SER A 75 -8.81 -3.40 -5.02
C SER A 75 -10.28 -3.25 -4.65
N SER A 76 -11.09 -4.30 -4.84
CA SER A 76 -12.52 -4.29 -4.50
C SER A 76 -12.77 -4.13 -3.00
N LEU A 77 -11.96 -4.76 -2.15
CA LEU A 77 -12.09 -4.63 -0.70
C LEU A 77 -11.62 -3.27 -0.21
N VAL A 78 -10.52 -2.74 -0.76
CA VAL A 78 -10.01 -1.41 -0.44
C VAL A 78 -11.03 -0.34 -0.82
N ALA A 79 -11.65 -0.43 -2.00
CA ALA A 79 -12.69 0.51 -2.43
C ALA A 79 -13.85 0.56 -1.43
N LYS A 80 -14.32 -0.59 -0.95
CA LYS A 80 -15.40 -0.65 0.07
C LYS A 80 -15.01 0.01 1.40
N LEU A 81 -13.77 -0.21 1.85
CA LEU A 81 -13.29 0.33 3.13
C LEU A 81 -12.96 1.83 3.09
N THR A 82 -12.73 2.37 1.90
CA THR A 82 -12.38 3.78 1.69
C THR A 82 -13.59 4.65 1.33
N GLU A 83 -14.73 4.03 0.98
CA GLU A 83 -16.02 4.70 0.86
C GLU A 83 -16.56 5.18 2.21
N ASP A 84 -16.35 4.41 3.28
CA ASP A 84 -16.73 4.78 4.64
C ASP A 84 -15.70 5.77 5.23
N LYS A 85 -16.11 7.02 5.42
CA LYS A 85 -15.30 8.16 5.89
C LYS A 85 -14.73 8.04 7.32
N ALA A 86 -14.74 6.84 7.91
CA ALA A 86 -14.50 6.66 9.33
C ALA A 86 -13.00 6.72 9.72
N ASP A 87 -12.08 6.46 8.78
CA ASP A 87 -10.66 6.28 9.07
C ASP A 87 -9.74 7.22 8.25
N PRO A 88 -9.15 8.25 8.88
CA PRO A 88 -8.23 9.19 8.23
C PRO A 88 -6.98 8.53 7.64
N GLU A 89 -6.48 7.43 8.22
CA GLU A 89 -5.29 6.75 7.69
C GLU A 89 -5.61 6.06 6.36
N ASN A 90 -6.79 5.45 6.23
CA ASN A 90 -7.24 4.85 4.97
C ASN A 90 -7.44 5.91 3.87
N GLN A 91 -7.93 7.10 4.23
CA GLN A 91 -8.06 8.21 3.28
C GLN A 91 -6.70 8.73 2.81
N LEU A 92 -5.74 8.85 3.73
CA LEU A 92 -4.38 9.29 3.40
C LEU A 92 -3.66 8.29 2.48
N GLU A 93 -3.77 6.99 2.76
CA GLU A 93 -3.20 5.94 1.91
C GLU A 93 -3.86 5.92 0.52
N SER A 94 -5.18 6.16 0.44
CA SER A 94 -5.91 6.30 -0.83
C SER A 94 -5.46 7.52 -1.63
N LEU A 95 -5.20 8.64 -0.96
CA LEU A 95 -4.61 9.83 -1.59
C LEU A 95 -3.23 9.52 -2.17
N TYR A 96 -2.36 8.82 -1.44
CA TYR A 96 -1.07 8.38 -1.97
C TYR A 96 -1.22 7.50 -3.21
N ILE A 97 -2.16 6.53 -3.20
CA ILE A 97 -2.41 5.67 -4.36
C ILE A 97 -2.85 6.50 -5.58
N SER A 98 -3.83 7.41 -5.41
CA SER A 98 -4.28 8.27 -6.52
C SER A 98 -3.18 9.18 -7.08
N MET A 99 -2.26 9.66 -6.23
CA MET A 99 -1.09 10.42 -6.70
C MET A 99 -0.09 9.56 -7.48
N ILE A 100 0.16 8.32 -7.04
CA ILE A 100 1.06 7.39 -7.74
C ILE A 100 0.49 7.02 -9.11
N ASP A 101 -0.82 6.79 -9.19
CA ASP A 101 -1.51 6.45 -10.44
C ASP A 101 -1.82 7.69 -11.31
N MET A 102 -1.50 8.89 -10.83
CA MET A 102 -1.84 10.18 -11.46
C MET A 102 -3.34 10.30 -11.80
N ASP A 103 -4.20 9.72 -10.96
CA ASP A 103 -5.65 9.80 -11.09
C ASP A 103 -6.17 11.07 -10.43
N GLU A 104 -6.19 12.15 -11.23
CA GLU A 104 -6.67 13.48 -10.81
C GLU A 104 -8.10 13.44 -10.27
N THR A 105 -8.99 12.69 -10.93
CA THR A 105 -10.41 12.65 -10.55
C THR A 105 -10.61 11.98 -9.19
N LEU A 106 -9.94 10.86 -8.96
CA LEU A 106 -9.97 10.19 -7.65
C LEU A 106 -9.32 11.06 -6.58
N PHE A 107 -8.19 11.70 -6.89
CA PHE A 107 -7.49 12.58 -5.96
C PHE A 107 -8.37 13.74 -5.51
N GLU A 108 -8.97 14.49 -6.43
CA GLU A 108 -9.87 15.61 -6.11
C GLU A 108 -11.07 15.17 -5.27
N LYS A 109 -11.67 14.03 -5.63
CA LYS A 109 -12.80 13.45 -4.90
C LYS A 109 -12.42 13.07 -3.47
N LEU A 110 -11.21 12.56 -3.24
CA LEU A 110 -10.71 12.21 -1.90
C LEU A 110 -10.33 13.46 -1.11
N LEU A 111 -9.67 14.43 -1.73
CA LEU A 111 -9.28 15.69 -1.11
C LEU A 111 -10.50 16.49 -0.66
N SER A 112 -11.57 16.53 -1.45
CA SER A 112 -12.81 17.23 -1.09
C SER A 112 -13.59 16.56 0.05
N ARG A 113 -13.15 15.38 0.51
CA ARG A 113 -13.78 14.60 1.60
C ARG A 113 -13.01 14.69 2.92
N ALA A 114 -11.75 15.11 2.89
CA ALA A 114 -10.87 15.30 4.05
C ALA A 114 -11.18 16.61 4.78
#